data_AF-A0A2E3Z998-F1
#
_entry.id   AF-A0A2E3Z998-F1
#
_cell.length_a   1.000
_cell.length_b   1.000
_cell.length_c   1.000
_cell.angle_alpha   90.00
_cell.angle_beta   90.00
_cell.angle_gamma   90.00
#
_symmetry.space_group_name_H-M   'P 1'
#
loop_
_entity.id
_entity.type
_entity.pdbx_description
1 polymer ?
#
loop_
_entity_poly.entity_id
_entity_poly.type
_entity_poly.pdbx_seq_one_letter_code
_entity_poly.pdbx_strand_id
1 'polypeptide(L)'
;MKVFTTGQVAKICKVAPRTVSKWFDSGRLKGYRIPGSQDRRIPREYLIKFLKEHGMPLGDLEDEAMAKVLIVAQDQVLIENLKRELPAEKSFRTSTAASGFEAGIQAESFHPDCIIVDFSIGQVEALQICQNLRRSNDFAETTLIALLPDDGTTASFDRSSINETFKKPFDAALLAERLRTLIGARKELV
;
A
#
# COMPACT_ATOMS: atom_id res chain seq x y z
N MET A 1 1.90 -5.21 -17.35
CA MET A 1 3.38 -5.05 -17.48
C MET A 1 3.73 -3.58 -17.70
N LYS A 2 4.08 -2.86 -16.63
CA LYS A 2 4.33 -1.41 -16.65
C LYS A 2 5.72 -1.08 -17.24
N VAL A 3 5.78 -0.07 -18.10
CA VAL A 3 6.99 0.37 -18.79
C VAL A 3 7.20 1.87 -18.55
N PHE A 4 8.44 2.25 -18.26
CA PHE A 4 8.82 3.63 -17.96
C PHE A 4 9.63 4.26 -19.07
N THR A 5 9.44 5.57 -19.27
CA THR A 5 10.32 6.42 -20.07
C THR A 5 11.52 6.88 -19.24
N THR A 6 12.60 7.33 -19.90
CA THR A 6 13.77 7.89 -19.22
C THR A 6 13.41 9.06 -18.31
N GLY A 7 12.46 9.90 -18.70
CA GLY A 7 11.98 11.02 -17.88
C GLY A 7 11.25 10.56 -16.61
N GLN A 8 10.45 9.50 -16.68
CA GLN A 8 9.79 8.93 -15.50
C GLN A 8 10.80 8.29 -14.54
N VAL A 9 11.74 7.51 -15.08
CA VAL A 9 12.82 6.92 -14.26
C VAL A 9 13.67 8.00 -13.60
N ALA A 10 13.94 9.10 -14.30
CA ALA A 10 14.69 10.23 -13.77
C ALA A 10 14.00 10.87 -12.56
N LYS A 11 12.67 11.04 -12.63
CA LYS A 11 11.87 11.53 -11.49
C LYS A 11 11.94 10.58 -10.30
N ILE A 12 11.70 9.29 -10.53
CA ILE A 12 11.74 8.25 -9.49
C ILE A 12 13.09 8.22 -8.78
N CYS A 13 14.19 8.22 -9.54
CA CYS A 13 15.53 8.14 -8.98
C CYS A 13 16.07 9.50 -8.51
N LYS A 14 15.29 10.59 -8.67
CA LYS A 14 15.68 11.98 -8.40
C LYS A 14 17.01 12.37 -9.09
N VAL A 15 17.18 11.97 -10.35
CA VAL A 15 18.36 12.29 -11.18
C VAL A 15 17.95 13.04 -12.46
N ALA A 16 18.93 13.61 -13.16
CA ALA A 16 18.69 14.21 -14.46
C ALA A 16 18.34 13.15 -15.53
N PRO A 17 17.41 13.41 -16.48
CA PRO A 17 17.07 12.48 -17.56
C PRO A 17 18.27 12.02 -18.41
N ARG A 18 19.27 12.89 -18.58
CA ARG A 18 20.53 12.56 -19.27
C ARG A 18 21.30 11.44 -18.57
N THR A 19 21.26 11.39 -17.24
CA THR A 19 21.91 10.34 -16.45
C THR A 19 21.27 8.98 -16.73
N VAL A 20 19.94 8.93 -16.78
CA VAL A 20 19.20 7.71 -17.12
C VAL A 20 19.49 7.25 -18.55
N SER A 21 19.53 8.18 -19.51
CA SER A 21 19.92 7.86 -20.89
C SER A 21 21.32 7.26 -20.95
N LYS A 22 22.29 7.79 -20.19
CA LYS A 22 23.64 7.21 -20.10
C LYS A 22 23.64 5.80 -19.51
N TRP A 23 22.87 5.55 -18.45
CA TRP A 23 22.75 4.20 -17.89
C TRP A 23 22.17 3.20 -18.89
N PHE A 24 21.18 3.63 -19.68
CA PHE A 24 20.59 2.79 -20.72
C PHE A 24 21.57 2.54 -21.88
N ASP A 25 22.17 3.60 -22.41
CA ASP A 25 23.04 3.52 -23.59
C ASP A 25 24.36 2.78 -23.29
N SER A 26 24.81 2.79 -22.03
CA SER A 26 25.94 1.97 -21.56
C SER A 26 25.57 0.51 -21.25
N GLY A 27 24.29 0.13 -21.37
CA GLY A 27 23.80 -1.21 -21.07
C GLY A 27 23.66 -1.53 -19.57
N ARG A 28 23.99 -0.59 -18.68
CA ARG A 28 23.82 -0.76 -17.23
C ARG A 28 22.36 -0.89 -16.83
N LEU A 29 21.48 -0.10 -17.46
CA LEU A 29 20.02 -0.18 -17.30
C LEU A 29 19.40 -0.86 -18.52
N LYS A 30 18.87 -2.07 -18.34
CA LYS A 30 18.27 -2.85 -19.42
C LYS A 30 16.91 -2.28 -19.86
N GLY A 31 16.63 -2.38 -21.17
CA GLY A 31 15.34 -2.07 -21.76
C GLY A 31 15.42 -2.14 -23.28
N TYR A 32 14.46 -1.54 -23.98
CA TYR A 32 14.40 -1.57 -25.45
C TYR A 32 14.12 -0.19 -26.03
N ARG A 33 14.42 -0.01 -27.32
CA ARG A 33 14.02 1.17 -28.08
C ARG A 33 12.79 0.85 -28.91
N ILE A 34 11.92 1.84 -29.12
CA ILE A 34 10.76 1.67 -29.99
C ILE A 34 11.24 1.65 -31.45
N PRO A 35 10.84 0.66 -32.27
CA PRO A 35 11.15 0.66 -33.70
C PRO A 35 10.70 1.97 -34.37
N GLY A 36 11.59 2.64 -35.09
CA GLY A 36 11.30 3.91 -35.76
C GLY A 36 11.40 5.16 -34.87
N SER A 37 11.76 5.03 -33.59
CA SER A 37 12.00 6.16 -32.69
C SER A 37 13.30 6.00 -31.89
N GLN A 38 13.87 7.11 -31.42
CA GLN A 38 14.99 7.12 -30.48
C GLN A 38 14.53 6.95 -29.01
N ASP A 39 13.22 6.77 -28.83
CA ASP A 39 12.59 6.60 -27.53
C ASP A 39 13.00 5.29 -26.85
N ARG A 40 13.50 5.45 -25.62
CA ARG A 40 13.87 4.34 -24.74
C ARG A 40 12.67 3.95 -23.87
N ARG A 41 12.52 2.65 -23.63
CA ARG A 41 11.49 2.06 -22.78
C ARG A 41 12.15 1.09 -21.81
N ILE A 42 11.89 1.30 -20.53
CA ILE A 42 12.52 0.59 -19.42
C ILE A 42 11.42 -0.18 -18.68
N PRO A 43 11.35 -1.51 -18.84
CA PRO A 43 10.45 -2.35 -18.06
C PRO A 43 10.67 -2.22 -16.55
N ARG A 44 9.58 -2.26 -15.77
CA ARG A 44 9.61 -2.16 -14.30
C ARG A 44 10.62 -3.12 -13.66
N GLU A 45 10.61 -4.39 -14.08
CA GLU A 45 11.47 -5.44 -13.52
C GLU A 45 12.96 -5.10 -13.66
N TYR A 46 13.37 -4.60 -14.83
CA TYR A 46 14.75 -4.19 -15.08
C TYR A 46 15.15 -2.97 -14.28
N LEU A 47 14.23 -2.03 -14.06
CA LEU A 47 14.48 -0.87 -13.21
C LEU A 47 14.65 -1.25 -11.75
N ILE A 48 13.75 -2.09 -11.20
CA ILE A 48 13.86 -2.58 -9.82
C ILE A 48 15.17 -3.32 -9.62
N LYS A 49 15.53 -4.22 -10.55
CA LYS A 49 16.78 -4.97 -10.48
C LYS A 49 17.99 -4.04 -10.47
N PHE A 50 18.03 -3.07 -11.38
CA PHE A 50 19.11 -2.09 -11.48
C PHE A 50 19.27 -1.27 -10.19
N LEU A 51 18.16 -0.80 -9.61
CA LEU A 51 18.17 -0.01 -8.38
C LEU A 51 18.68 -0.82 -7.18
N LYS A 52 18.19 -2.05 -7.02
CA LYS A 52 18.66 -2.98 -5.97
C LYS A 52 20.16 -3.30 -6.10
N GLU A 53 20.62 -3.60 -7.31
CA GLU A 53 22.02 -3.94 -7.59
C GLU A 53 22.99 -2.78 -7.30
N HIS A 54 22.53 -1.54 -7.46
CA HIS A 54 23.35 -0.35 -7.22
C HIS A 54 23.06 0.34 -5.88
N GLY A 55 22.26 -0.27 -5.00
CA GLY A 55 21.91 0.29 -3.69
C GLY A 55 21.18 1.63 -3.76
N MET A 56 20.44 1.89 -4.86
CA MET A 56 19.67 3.12 -5.02
C MET A 56 18.26 2.97 -4.45
N PRO A 57 17.69 4.02 -3.83
CA PRO A 57 16.34 3.98 -3.31
C PRO A 57 15.34 3.76 -4.45
N LEU A 58 14.38 2.87 -4.24
CA LEU A 58 13.33 2.56 -5.22
C LEU A 58 12.36 3.73 -5.40
N GLY A 59 12.35 4.70 -4.47
CA GLY A 59 11.56 5.92 -4.55
C GLY A 59 10.08 5.60 -4.71
N ASP A 60 9.41 6.32 -5.62
CA ASP A 60 7.96 6.14 -5.86
C ASP A 60 7.61 4.74 -6.41
N LEU A 61 8.58 3.97 -6.94
CA LEU A 61 8.33 2.57 -7.36
C LEU A 61 8.16 1.62 -6.18
N GLU A 62 8.75 1.95 -5.04
CA GLU A 62 8.59 1.18 -3.80
C GLU A 62 7.17 1.34 -3.28
N ASP A 63 6.65 2.56 -3.30
CA ASP A 63 5.28 2.87 -2.90
C ASP A 63 4.23 2.21 -3.83
N GLU A 64 4.57 1.98 -5.10
CA GLU A 64 3.75 1.18 -6.02
C GLU A 64 3.97 -0.35 -5.89
N ALA A 65 5.04 -0.81 -5.23
CA ALA A 65 5.34 -2.22 -5.01
C ALA A 65 4.92 -2.72 -3.62
N MET A 66 4.79 -1.79 -2.68
CA MET A 66 4.44 -2.05 -1.30
C MET A 66 2.96 -1.80 -1.09
N ALA A 67 2.31 -2.75 -0.44
CA ALA A 67 0.97 -2.59 0.09
C ALA A 67 1.05 -1.75 1.37
N LYS A 68 0.54 -0.51 1.31
CA LYS A 68 0.50 0.41 2.44
C LYS A 68 -0.75 0.14 3.26
N VAL A 69 -0.57 -0.28 4.51
CA VAL A 69 -1.64 -0.65 5.43
C VAL A 69 -1.65 0.29 6.62
N LEU A 70 -2.74 1.02 6.84
CA LEU A 70 -2.95 1.82 8.05
C LEU A 70 -3.76 0.98 9.05
N ILE A 71 -3.25 0.84 10.27
CA ILE A 71 -3.90 0.10 11.35
C ILE A 71 -4.45 1.11 12.36
N VAL A 72 -5.77 1.14 12.54
CA VAL A 72 -6.44 1.97 13.52
C VAL A 72 -6.86 1.11 14.70
N ALA A 73 -6.08 1.15 15.78
CA ALA A 73 -6.28 0.32 16.97
C ALA A 73 -5.58 0.94 18.19
N GLN A 74 -6.04 0.57 19.39
CA GLN A 74 -5.39 0.95 20.66
C GLN A 74 -4.69 -0.24 21.35
N ASP A 75 -5.01 -1.47 20.96
CA ASP A 75 -4.40 -2.67 21.51
C ASP A 75 -3.00 -2.88 20.91
N GLN A 76 -1.96 -2.67 21.73
CA GLN A 76 -0.58 -2.82 21.30
C GLN A 76 -0.22 -4.26 20.92
N VAL A 77 -0.84 -5.26 21.55
CA VAL A 77 -0.59 -6.67 21.24
C VAL A 77 -1.12 -6.99 19.84
N LEU A 78 -2.32 -6.50 19.52
CA LEU A 78 -2.89 -6.60 18.19
C LEU A 78 -1.99 -5.91 17.14
N ILE A 79 -1.58 -4.67 17.41
CA ILE A 79 -0.73 -3.89 16.49
C ILE A 79 0.58 -4.63 16.19
N GLU A 80 1.28 -5.12 17.21
CA GLU A 80 2.56 -5.80 17.03
C GLU A 80 2.40 -7.15 16.32
N ASN A 81 1.30 -7.89 16.57
CA ASN A 81 0.99 -9.11 15.84
C ASN A 81 0.73 -8.83 14.35
N LEU A 82 -0.01 -7.77 14.02
CA LEU A 82 -0.25 -7.37 12.64
C LEU A 82 1.03 -6.93 11.93
N LYS A 83 1.88 -6.13 12.60
CA LYS A 83 3.19 -5.72 12.05
C LYS A 83 4.09 -6.92 11.76
N ARG A 84 4.06 -7.93 12.62
CA ARG A 84 4.84 -9.18 12.42
C ARG A 84 4.40 -9.93 11.16
N GLU A 85 3.10 -9.95 10.87
CA GLU A 85 2.56 -10.64 9.69
C GLU A 85 2.60 -9.82 8.40
N LEU A 86 2.74 -8.50 8.53
CA LEU A 86 2.84 -7.52 7.44
C LEU A 86 4.23 -6.84 7.37
N PRO A 87 5.33 -7.60 7.32
CA PRO A 87 6.66 -7.01 7.33
C PRO A 87 7.07 -6.54 5.92
N ALA A 88 8.08 -5.66 5.86
CA ALA A 88 8.58 -5.07 4.61
C ALA A 88 9.12 -6.12 3.62
N GLU A 89 9.68 -7.22 4.12
CA GLU A 89 10.16 -8.36 3.33
C GLU A 89 9.03 -9.05 2.56
N LYS A 90 7.78 -8.95 3.04
CA LYS A 90 6.59 -9.48 2.38
C LYS A 90 5.83 -8.40 1.58
N SER A 91 6.52 -7.33 1.22
CA SER A 91 6.02 -6.19 0.45
C SER A 91 4.92 -5.37 1.13
N PHE A 92 4.97 -5.26 2.46
CA PHE A 92 4.02 -4.44 3.24
C PHE A 92 4.70 -3.28 3.94
N ARG A 93 4.01 -2.14 4.00
CA ARG A 93 4.41 -1.02 4.84
C ARG A 93 3.23 -0.68 5.76
N THR A 94 3.47 -0.63 7.05
CA THR A 94 2.41 -0.37 8.04
C THR A 94 2.56 1.01 8.68
N SER A 95 1.46 1.73 8.84
CA SER A 95 1.34 2.87 9.76
C SER A 95 0.25 2.59 10.80
N THR A 96 0.26 3.29 11.93
CA THR A 96 -0.69 3.09 13.04
C THR A 96 -1.33 4.39 13.47
N ALA A 97 -2.59 4.34 13.88
CA ALA A 97 -3.31 5.44 14.50
C ALA A 97 -4.15 4.92 15.68
N ALA A 98 -4.22 5.70 16.76
CA ALA A 98 -4.96 5.33 17.97
C ALA A 98 -6.36 5.97 18.07
N SER A 99 -6.68 6.90 17.17
CA SER A 99 -7.95 7.63 17.13
C SER A 99 -8.37 7.98 15.70
N GLY A 100 -9.62 8.40 15.52
CA GLY A 100 -10.11 8.85 14.21
C GLY A 100 -9.40 10.08 13.66
N PHE A 101 -8.96 10.99 14.53
CA PHE A 101 -8.21 12.17 14.12
C PHE A 101 -6.81 11.80 13.59
N GLU A 102 -6.09 10.96 14.32
CA GLU A 102 -4.80 10.43 13.87
C GLU A 102 -4.96 9.61 12.59
N ALA A 103 -6.03 8.83 12.46
CA ALA A 103 -6.31 8.03 11.27
C ALA A 103 -6.44 8.92 10.03
N GLY A 104 -7.10 10.08 10.12
CA GLY A 104 -7.18 11.05 9.04
C GLY A 104 -5.81 11.61 8.63
N ILE A 105 -5.02 12.10 9.61
CA ILE A 105 -3.68 12.64 9.37
C ILE A 105 -2.76 11.58 8.74
N GLN A 106 -2.79 10.37 9.27
CA GLN A 106 -2.01 9.26 8.74
C GLN A 106 -2.50 8.86 7.36
N ALA A 107 -3.81 8.82 7.10
CA ALA A 107 -4.34 8.51 5.78
C ALA A 107 -3.87 9.52 4.72
N GLU A 108 -3.91 10.82 5.03
CA GLU A 108 -3.45 11.89 4.11
C GLU A 108 -1.95 11.82 3.83
N SER A 109 -1.13 11.60 4.86
CA SER A 109 0.33 11.59 4.68
C SER A 109 0.87 10.26 4.14
N PHE A 110 0.23 9.14 4.49
CA PHE A 110 0.69 7.80 4.15
C PHE A 110 0.11 7.29 2.81
N HIS A 111 -1.08 7.77 2.43
CA HIS A 111 -1.88 7.27 1.31
C HIS A 111 -2.02 5.74 1.33
N PRO A 112 -2.76 5.17 2.31
CA PRO A 112 -2.91 3.74 2.47
C PRO A 112 -3.73 3.10 1.34
N ASP A 113 -3.30 1.91 0.91
CA ASP A 113 -4.08 1.05 0.00
C ASP A 113 -5.17 0.28 0.76
N CYS A 114 -4.92 0.02 2.04
CA CYS A 114 -5.86 -0.60 2.96
C CYS A 114 -5.81 0.05 4.34
N ILE A 115 -6.96 0.16 4.96
CA ILE A 115 -7.14 0.65 6.33
C ILE A 115 -7.84 -0.45 7.12
N ILE A 116 -7.20 -0.92 8.19
CA ILE A 116 -7.80 -1.84 9.15
C ILE A 116 -8.29 -1.03 10.33
N VAL A 117 -9.57 -1.15 10.68
CA VAL A 117 -10.18 -0.46 11.82
C VAL A 117 -10.61 -1.46 12.86
N ASP A 118 -10.07 -1.34 14.07
CA ASP A 118 -10.48 -2.13 15.21
C ASP A 118 -11.74 -1.54 15.86
N PHE A 119 -12.86 -2.28 15.84
CA PHE A 119 -14.12 -1.83 16.44
C PHE A 119 -14.09 -1.91 17.97
N SER A 120 -13.04 -2.49 18.55
CA SER A 120 -12.85 -2.55 20.01
C SER A 120 -12.55 -1.17 20.63
N ILE A 121 -12.15 -0.17 19.83
CA ILE A 121 -12.00 1.22 20.30
C ILE A 121 -13.36 1.88 20.60
N GLY A 122 -14.45 1.27 20.12
CA GLY A 122 -15.81 1.78 20.25
C GLY A 122 -16.52 1.77 18.90
N GLN A 123 -17.70 1.14 18.85
CA GLN A 123 -18.46 0.97 17.61
C GLN A 123 -18.79 2.30 16.91
N VAL A 124 -19.20 3.31 17.67
CA VAL A 124 -19.56 4.63 17.12
C VAL A 124 -18.35 5.32 16.50
N GLU A 125 -17.22 5.32 17.20
CA GLU A 125 -15.99 5.94 16.70
C GLU A 125 -15.48 5.21 15.45
N ALA A 126 -15.39 3.88 15.50
CA ALA A 126 -14.94 3.08 14.35
C ALA A 126 -15.81 3.30 13.10
N LEU A 127 -17.13 3.41 13.26
CA LEU A 127 -18.05 3.73 12.17
C LEU A 127 -17.82 5.12 11.60
N GLN A 128 -17.63 6.13 12.45
CA GLN A 128 -17.36 7.49 12.01
C GLN A 128 -16.06 7.58 11.22
N ILE A 129 -15.02 6.84 11.66
CA ILE A 129 -13.74 6.73 10.93
C ILE A 129 -13.97 6.18 9.52
N CYS A 130 -14.67 5.05 9.41
CA CYS A 130 -14.96 4.44 8.12
C CYS A 130 -15.76 5.38 7.20
N GLN A 131 -16.79 6.04 7.73
CA GLN A 131 -17.62 6.97 6.95
C GLN A 131 -16.86 8.21 6.48
N ASN A 132 -16.05 8.80 7.36
CA ASN A 132 -15.27 10.00 7.02
C ASN A 132 -14.21 9.68 5.95
N LEU A 133 -13.54 8.54 6.07
CA LEU A 133 -12.60 8.08 5.05
C LEU A 133 -13.32 7.84 3.71
N ARG A 134 -14.48 7.18 3.71
CA ARG A 134 -15.23 6.89 2.48
C ARG A 134 -15.77 8.14 1.78
N ARG A 135 -16.04 9.21 2.52
CA ARG A 135 -16.47 10.52 1.98
C ARG A 135 -15.33 11.27 1.29
N SER A 136 -14.08 10.98 1.63
CA SER A 136 -12.94 11.56 0.94
C SER A 136 -12.75 10.89 -0.42
N ASN A 137 -12.73 11.69 -1.49
CA ASN A 137 -12.54 11.19 -2.85
C ASN A 137 -11.20 10.46 -3.02
N ASP A 138 -10.20 10.81 -2.21
CA ASP A 138 -8.87 10.21 -2.22
C ASP A 138 -8.84 8.79 -1.63
N PHE A 139 -9.83 8.45 -0.79
CA PHE A 139 -9.93 7.14 -0.12
C PHE A 139 -11.21 6.38 -0.50
N ALA A 140 -11.99 6.88 -1.47
CA ALA A 140 -13.20 6.25 -1.96
C ALA A 140 -12.94 4.83 -2.50
N GLU A 141 -11.73 4.59 -3.02
CA GLU A 141 -11.28 3.28 -3.51
C GLU A 141 -10.41 2.52 -2.51
N THR A 142 -10.00 3.12 -1.38
CA THR A 142 -9.19 2.42 -0.38
C THR A 142 -9.95 1.22 0.21
N THR A 143 -9.24 0.11 0.42
CA THR A 143 -9.83 -1.08 1.06
C THR A 143 -10.02 -0.84 2.55
N LEU A 144 -11.23 -1.04 3.07
CA LEU A 144 -11.55 -0.92 4.49
C LEU A 144 -11.86 -2.29 5.08
N ILE A 145 -11.09 -2.72 6.08
CA ILE A 145 -11.30 -3.97 6.82
C ILE A 145 -11.68 -3.65 8.26
N ALA A 146 -12.79 -4.23 8.75
CA ALA A 146 -13.21 -4.08 10.14
C ALA A 146 -12.82 -5.29 10.99
N LEU A 147 -12.19 -5.06 12.14
CA LEU A 147 -11.98 -6.09 13.15
C LEU A 147 -13.09 -5.99 14.18
N LEU A 148 -14.00 -6.97 14.17
CA LEU A 148 -15.17 -7.01 15.05
C LEU A 148 -14.83 -7.73 16.36
N PRO A 149 -15.29 -7.23 17.52
CA PRO A 149 -15.12 -7.91 18.80
C PRO A 149 -15.89 -9.25 18.88
N ASP A 150 -15.52 -10.11 19.83
CA ASP A 150 -16.20 -11.38 20.11
C ASP A 150 -17.30 -11.25 21.17
N ASP A 151 -18.02 -10.13 21.17
CA ASP A 151 -19.02 -9.80 22.20
C ASP A 151 -20.45 -10.13 21.76
N GLY A 152 -20.62 -10.72 20.57
CA GLY A 152 -21.93 -11.01 19.99
C GLY A 152 -22.64 -9.77 19.45
N THR A 153 -21.99 -8.60 19.46
CA THR A 153 -22.56 -7.37 18.91
C THR A 153 -22.66 -7.51 17.40
N THR A 154 -23.88 -7.69 16.89
CA THR A 154 -24.17 -7.54 15.46
C THR A 154 -24.04 -6.08 15.11
N ALA A 155 -22.83 -5.64 14.77
CA ALA A 155 -22.63 -4.29 14.30
C ALA A 155 -23.40 -4.11 12.98
N SER A 156 -24.48 -3.34 13.03
CA SER A 156 -25.20 -2.89 11.84
C SER A 156 -24.38 -1.78 11.20
N PHE A 157 -23.54 -2.14 10.24
CA PHE A 157 -22.78 -1.19 9.44
C PHE A 157 -23.21 -1.28 7.98
N ASP A 158 -23.09 -0.14 7.29
CA ASP A 158 -23.34 -0.09 5.87
C ASP A 158 -22.25 -0.89 5.14
N ARG A 159 -22.64 -2.02 4.54
CA ARG A 159 -21.75 -2.87 3.75
C ARG A 159 -21.18 -2.15 2.53
N SER A 160 -21.73 -0.99 2.14
CA SER A 160 -21.16 -0.14 1.09
C SER A 160 -19.82 0.50 1.49
N SER A 161 -19.58 0.66 2.79
CA SER A 161 -18.43 1.40 3.33
C SER A 161 -17.28 0.49 3.78
N ILE A 162 -17.55 -0.80 4.03
CA ILE A 162 -16.56 -1.76 4.56
C ILE A 162 -16.45 -2.93 3.60
N ASN A 163 -15.22 -3.24 3.16
CA ASN A 163 -14.97 -4.27 2.16
C ASN A 163 -14.97 -5.68 2.75
N GLU A 164 -14.37 -5.86 3.93
CA GLU A 164 -14.28 -7.18 4.58
C GLU A 164 -14.30 -7.01 6.10
N THR A 165 -14.73 -8.06 6.82
CA THR A 165 -14.74 -8.07 8.28
C THR A 165 -14.10 -9.34 8.83
N PHE A 166 -13.38 -9.19 9.95
CA PHE A 166 -12.77 -10.27 10.70
C PHE A 166 -13.26 -10.23 12.13
N LYS A 167 -13.82 -11.34 12.62
CA LYS A 167 -14.25 -11.44 14.00
C LYS A 167 -13.08 -11.89 14.87
N LYS A 168 -12.83 -11.21 15.99
CA LYS A 168 -11.87 -11.65 17.00
C LYS A 168 -12.40 -12.90 17.74
N PRO A 169 -11.53 -13.81 18.21
CA PRO A 169 -10.12 -13.92 17.82
C PRO A 169 -10.01 -14.38 16.36
N PHE A 170 -9.03 -13.83 15.63
CA PHE A 170 -8.74 -14.20 14.25
C PHE A 170 -7.26 -14.55 14.08
N ASP A 171 -6.96 -15.29 13.02
CA ASP A 171 -5.59 -15.56 12.61
C ASP A 171 -5.03 -14.35 11.83
N ALA A 172 -4.00 -13.71 12.39
CA ALA A 172 -3.34 -12.58 11.76
C ALA A 172 -2.66 -12.96 10.42
N ALA A 173 -2.20 -14.20 10.28
CA ALA A 173 -1.63 -14.70 9.04
C ALA A 173 -2.69 -14.78 7.93
N LEU A 174 -3.89 -15.24 8.28
CA LEU A 174 -5.03 -15.27 7.36
C LEU A 174 -5.44 -13.86 6.92
N LEU A 175 -5.49 -12.90 7.86
CA LEU A 175 -5.76 -11.49 7.51
C LEU A 175 -4.69 -10.95 6.54
N ALA A 176 -3.41 -11.26 6.76
CA ALA A 176 -2.33 -10.83 5.88
C ALA A 176 -2.43 -11.43 4.47
N GLU A 177 -2.84 -12.70 4.34
CA GLU A 177 -3.11 -13.33 3.05
C GLU A 177 -4.28 -12.69 2.30
N ARG A 178 -5.35 -12.35 3.04
CA ARG A 178 -6.51 -11.66 2.47
C ARG A 178 -6.19 -10.24 2.03
N LEU A 179 -5.39 -9.51 2.81
CA LEU A 179 -4.82 -8.23 2.42
C LEU A 179 -4.02 -8.32 1.11
N ARG A 180 -3.14 -9.33 0.96
CA ARG A 180 -2.41 -9.54 -0.29
C ARG A 180 -3.34 -9.75 -1.47
N THR A 181 -4.39 -10.55 -1.28
CA THR A 181 -5.35 -10.84 -2.34
C THR A 181 -6.13 -9.59 -2.74
N LEU A 182 -6.65 -8.83 -1.77
CA LEU A 182 -7.46 -7.63 -2.02
C LEU A 182 -6.63 -6.49 -2.62
N ILE A 183 -5.41 -6.28 -2.13
CA ILE A 183 -4.53 -5.21 -2.63
C ILE A 183 -3.87 -5.63 -3.94
N GLY A 184 -3.43 -6.89 -4.07
CA GLY A 184 -2.82 -7.44 -5.28
C GLY A 184 -3.79 -7.67 -6.44
N ALA A 185 -5.10 -7.74 -6.18
CA ALA A 185 -6.11 -7.67 -7.24
C ALA A 185 -6.24 -6.25 -7.83
N ARG A 186 -5.86 -5.20 -7.08
CA ARG A 186 -6.00 -3.79 -7.51
C ARG A 186 -4.70 -3.16 -7.99
N LYS A 187 -3.59 -3.43 -7.31
CA LYS A 187 -2.23 -3.16 -7.79
C LYS A 187 -1.80 -4.41 -8.53
N GLU A 188 -1.34 -4.35 -9.78
CA GLU A 188 -0.66 -5.46 -10.48
C GLU A 188 0.63 -5.88 -9.71
N LEU A 189 0.48 -6.41 -8.49
CA LEU A 189 1.55 -6.96 -7.68
C LEU A 189 1.84 -8.33 -8.28
N VAL A 190 2.90 -8.37 -9.08
CA VAL A 190 3.52 -9.60 -9.58
C VAL A 190 4.40 -10.20 -8.49
#